data_AF-A0A0U5MCP4-F1
#
_entry.id   AF-A0A0U5MCP4-F1
#
_cell.length_a   1.000
_cell.length_b   1.000
_cell.length_c   1.000
_cell.angle_alpha   90.00
_cell.angle_beta   90.00
_cell.angle_gamma   90.00
#
_symmetry.space_group_name_H-M   'P 1'
#
loop_
_entity.id
_entity.type
_entity.pdbx_description
1 polymer ?
#
loop_
_entity_poly.entity_id
_entity_poly.type
_entity_poly.pdbx_seq_one_letter_code
_entity_poly.pdbx_strand_id
1 'polypeptide(L)'
;MISQTLVPRVQFVANGVQAAFGFPFPVYEPGDMEVWVDQSLQPAEAYAISGVGVAVGGTVIFTVPPPASSQVTLRRRMAINRMPEFPDTSVQAKPLNQEFGYHVAALQQVADEAGLAVKRSFRSLSTADLTLPEPSAGRAIRWNDAGDGLANSAVEVDAVLALATAKAEAAAASQVSASSAAAGAVTARDICDADVVVTGADRTAVAADRVGVAADRIAVQADRLAADAAAAAAALSQGAAQASEAVALQAAADAAASQSSAAAAAATAQAAAGAAVTSQASAHASELSASGSASAAAASAALAQAAAGVHTFSTVAVAGQGSLSADQTGDTLILVAGANMAISTDPAGDSLTLSVTGLANVATSGAYADLSGKPALGSAAALAAGNAGANLPNVAALHAMAAALSH
;
A
#
# COMPACT_ATOMS: atom_id res chain seq x y z
N MET A 1 89.17 -116.05 0.77
CA MET A 1 89.50 -114.74 1.36
C MET A 1 88.20 -113.99 1.56
N ILE A 2 87.79 -113.77 2.81
CA ILE A 2 86.55 -113.05 3.11
C ILE A 2 86.85 -111.58 2.80
N SER A 3 86.34 -111.07 1.69
CA SER A 3 86.43 -109.66 1.33
C SER A 3 85.49 -108.87 2.24
N GLN A 4 85.89 -108.68 3.50
CA GLN A 4 85.23 -107.72 4.37
C GLN A 4 85.56 -106.33 3.83
N THR A 5 84.56 -105.63 3.30
CA THR A 5 84.66 -104.22 2.95
C THR A 5 84.87 -103.44 4.25
N LEU A 6 86.12 -103.26 4.64
CA LEU A 6 86.49 -102.51 5.83
C LEU A 6 86.22 -101.04 5.58
N VAL A 7 85.08 -100.56 6.08
CA VAL A 7 84.79 -99.12 6.18
C VAL A 7 85.75 -98.56 7.23
N PRO A 8 86.53 -97.50 6.92
CA PRO A 8 87.52 -96.93 7.84
C PRO A 8 86.89 -96.07 8.96
N ARG A 9 85.68 -96.45 9.40
CA ARG A 9 84.91 -95.79 10.44
C ARG A 9 84.09 -96.82 11.21
N VAL A 10 83.99 -96.64 12.53
CA VAL A 10 83.09 -97.38 13.41
C VAL A 10 82.43 -96.41 14.39
N GLN A 11 81.20 -96.70 14.80
CA GLN A 11 80.42 -95.88 15.72
C GLN A 11 79.90 -96.71 16.89
N PHE A 12 79.85 -96.09 18.06
CA PHE A 12 79.34 -96.66 19.30
C PHE A 12 78.42 -95.67 20.01
N VAL A 13 77.54 -96.18 20.87
CA VAL A 13 76.80 -95.38 21.85
C VAL A 13 77.43 -95.62 23.20
N ALA A 14 77.93 -94.57 23.84
CA ALA A 14 78.59 -94.68 25.14
C ALA A 14 77.57 -94.89 26.26
N ASN A 15 77.94 -95.68 27.27
CA ASN A 15 77.11 -95.96 28.45
C ASN A 15 77.50 -95.10 29.67
N GLY A 16 78.43 -94.15 29.53
CA GLY A 16 78.94 -93.32 30.62
C GLY A 16 80.06 -93.94 31.45
N VAL A 17 80.44 -95.20 31.21
CA VAL A 17 81.42 -95.93 32.03
C VAL A 17 82.51 -96.61 31.17
N GLN A 18 82.16 -97.11 29.99
CA GLN A 18 83.10 -97.73 29.07
C GLN A 18 84.06 -96.68 28.50
N ALA A 19 85.37 -96.90 28.72
CA ALA A 19 86.42 -96.05 28.17
C ALA A 19 87.12 -96.65 26.94
N ALA A 20 87.02 -97.97 26.72
CA ALA A 20 87.72 -98.67 25.65
C ALA A 20 86.78 -99.03 24.49
N PHE A 21 87.12 -98.59 23.28
CA PHE A 21 86.35 -98.80 22.07
C PHE A 21 87.25 -99.37 20.96
N GLY A 22 86.92 -100.57 20.48
CA GLY A 22 87.70 -101.26 19.45
C GLY A 22 87.43 -100.74 18.05
N PHE A 23 88.43 -100.76 17.17
CA PHE A 23 88.27 -100.44 15.75
C PHE A 23 88.89 -101.55 14.89
N PRO A 24 88.21 -102.01 13.82
CA PRO A 24 88.64 -103.19 13.06
C PRO A 24 89.53 -102.87 11.84
N PHE A 25 90.04 -101.64 11.70
CA PHE A 25 90.80 -101.20 10.53
C PHE A 25 92.23 -100.77 10.88
N PRO A 26 93.22 -100.93 9.97
CA PRO A 26 94.59 -100.56 10.25
C PRO A 26 94.76 -99.04 10.36
N VAL A 27 95.60 -98.61 11.31
CA VAL A 27 96.04 -97.22 11.55
C VAL A 27 97.56 -97.23 11.52
N TYR A 28 98.19 -96.38 10.71
CA TYR A 28 99.64 -96.45 10.48
C TYR A 28 100.41 -95.56 11.45
N GLU A 29 99.89 -94.36 11.69
CA GLU A 29 100.42 -93.42 12.68
C GLU A 29 99.32 -93.00 13.67
N PRO A 30 99.66 -92.60 14.90
CA PRO A 30 98.65 -92.15 15.87
C PRO A 30 97.80 -90.98 15.36
N GLY A 31 98.38 -90.11 14.53
CA GLY A 31 97.70 -88.97 13.91
C GLY A 31 96.70 -89.33 12.82
N ASP A 32 96.73 -90.58 12.31
CA ASP A 32 95.76 -91.05 11.30
C ASP A 32 94.39 -91.39 11.91
N MET A 33 94.20 -91.25 13.22
CA MET A 33 92.94 -91.54 13.91
C MET A 33 92.27 -90.25 14.37
N GLU A 34 91.07 -90.00 13.85
CA GLU A 34 90.15 -89.01 14.40
C GLU A 34 89.15 -89.69 15.36
N VAL A 35 89.02 -89.13 16.55
CA VAL A 35 88.07 -89.58 17.58
C VAL A 35 87.09 -88.46 17.85
N TRP A 36 85.81 -88.75 17.64
CA TRP A 36 84.72 -87.78 17.84
C TRP A 36 83.78 -88.27 18.92
N VAL A 37 83.30 -87.34 19.74
CA VAL A 37 82.17 -87.53 20.66
C VAL A 37 81.09 -86.54 20.25
N ASP A 38 79.94 -87.07 19.85
CA ASP A 38 78.88 -86.36 19.15
C ASP A 38 79.42 -85.61 17.92
N GLN A 39 79.42 -84.27 17.95
CA GLN A 39 79.95 -83.41 16.88
C GLN A 39 81.29 -82.76 17.22
N SER A 40 81.94 -83.15 18.32
CA SER A 40 83.18 -82.55 18.81
C SER A 40 84.39 -83.49 18.61
N LEU A 41 85.38 -83.02 17.85
CA LEU A 41 86.67 -83.70 17.70
C LEU A 41 87.41 -83.69 19.04
N GLN A 42 87.85 -84.85 19.50
CA GLN A 42 88.59 -84.98 20.74
C GLN A 42 90.08 -84.70 20.52
N PRO A 43 90.72 -83.94 21.41
CA PRO A 43 92.15 -83.69 21.33
C PRO A 43 92.93 -84.98 21.65
N ALA A 44 94.17 -85.10 21.15
CA ALA A 44 94.95 -86.33 21.25
C ALA A 44 95.28 -86.72 22.71
N GLU A 45 95.26 -85.77 23.65
CA GLU A 45 95.50 -86.02 25.08
C GLU A 45 94.29 -86.65 25.80
N ALA A 46 93.11 -86.60 25.18
CA ALA A 46 91.87 -87.16 25.75
C ALA A 46 91.79 -88.69 25.61
N TYR A 47 92.66 -89.31 24.83
CA TYR A 47 92.64 -90.75 24.58
C TYR A 47 94.02 -91.31 24.25
N ALA A 48 94.17 -92.62 24.39
CA ALA A 48 95.32 -93.38 23.91
C ALA A 48 94.88 -94.37 22.84
N ILE A 49 95.74 -94.62 21.84
CA ILE A 49 95.49 -95.61 20.78
C ILE A 49 96.41 -96.80 21.00
N SER A 50 95.82 -97.97 21.21
CA SER A 50 96.52 -99.25 21.14
C SER A 50 96.31 -99.89 19.76
N GLY A 51 97.32 -100.58 19.24
CA GLY A 51 97.24 -101.27 17.94
C GLY A 51 97.65 -100.42 16.73
N VAL A 52 98.38 -99.32 16.92
CA VAL A 52 99.01 -98.58 15.80
C VAL A 52 100.00 -99.50 15.07
N GLY A 53 99.96 -99.50 13.74
CA GLY A 53 100.74 -100.38 12.87
C GLY A 53 100.22 -101.82 12.77
N VAL A 54 99.12 -102.17 13.44
CA VAL A 54 98.52 -103.51 13.40
C VAL A 54 97.44 -103.60 12.32
N ALA A 55 97.58 -104.59 11.44
CA ALA A 55 96.71 -104.74 10.27
C ALA A 55 95.21 -105.00 10.61
N VAL A 56 94.95 -105.61 11.76
CA VAL A 56 93.60 -106.02 12.20
C VAL A 56 92.85 -104.87 12.93
N GLY A 57 93.54 -103.76 13.19
CA GLY A 57 93.04 -102.64 13.98
C GLY A 57 93.46 -102.70 15.45
N GLY A 58 92.71 -102.01 16.31
CA GLY A 58 93.17 -101.69 17.65
C GLY A 58 92.05 -101.20 18.57
N THR A 59 92.41 -100.42 19.58
CA THR A 59 91.46 -99.90 20.57
C THR A 59 91.82 -98.48 20.96
N VAL A 60 90.81 -97.60 20.94
CA VAL A 60 90.89 -96.25 21.52
C VAL A 60 90.44 -96.34 22.97
N ILE A 61 91.26 -95.78 23.88
CA ILE A 61 91.01 -95.79 25.32
C ILE A 61 90.95 -94.34 25.79
N PHE A 62 89.77 -93.88 26.19
CA PHE A 62 89.59 -92.54 26.74
C PHE A 62 90.19 -92.40 28.14
N THR A 63 90.75 -91.23 28.45
CA THR A 63 91.21 -90.90 29.81
C THR A 63 90.03 -90.63 30.75
N VAL A 64 88.92 -90.13 30.21
CA VAL A 64 87.63 -89.96 30.90
C VAL A 64 86.55 -90.64 30.04
N PRO A 65 85.77 -91.60 30.58
CA PRO A 65 84.70 -92.24 29.83
C PRO A 65 83.74 -91.23 29.19
N PRO A 66 83.37 -91.39 27.90
CA PRO A 66 82.41 -90.50 27.27
C PRO A 66 81.05 -90.54 27.98
N PRO A 67 80.32 -89.41 28.08
CA PRO A 67 79.01 -89.35 28.75
C PRO A 67 78.01 -90.37 28.21
N ALA A 68 77.09 -90.82 29.07
CA ALA A 68 76.05 -91.76 28.66
C ALA A 68 75.19 -91.17 27.51
N SER A 69 74.85 -92.01 26.54
CA SER A 69 74.11 -91.68 25.32
C SER A 69 74.83 -90.80 24.30
N SER A 70 76.08 -90.41 24.54
CA SER A 70 76.89 -89.74 23.51
C SER A 70 77.30 -90.72 22.40
N GLN A 71 77.42 -90.21 21.17
CA GLN A 71 77.85 -90.99 20.02
C GLN A 71 79.37 -90.91 19.86
N VAL A 72 80.06 -92.04 20.04
CA VAL A 72 81.51 -92.14 19.79
C VAL A 72 81.73 -92.56 18.34
N THR A 73 82.44 -91.76 17.57
CA THR A 73 82.84 -92.11 16.19
C THR A 73 84.36 -92.19 16.12
N LEU A 74 84.88 -93.36 15.72
CA LEU A 74 86.29 -93.58 15.43
C LEU A 74 86.46 -93.65 13.93
N ARG A 75 87.31 -92.81 13.35
CA ARG A 75 87.56 -92.77 11.91
C ARG A 75 89.05 -92.70 11.62
N ARG A 76 89.51 -93.50 10.66
CA ARG A 76 90.84 -93.31 10.08
C ARG A 76 90.80 -92.18 9.05
N ARG A 77 91.65 -91.18 9.26
CA ARG A 77 91.92 -90.11 8.29
C ARG A 77 93.43 -89.92 8.15
N MET A 78 94.01 -90.58 7.16
CA MET A 78 95.42 -90.38 6.81
C MET A 78 95.58 -89.25 5.79
N ALA A 79 96.74 -88.59 5.82
CA ALA A 79 97.19 -87.79 4.69
C ALA A 79 97.43 -88.72 3.49
N ILE A 80 96.98 -88.35 2.28
CA ILE A 80 97.22 -89.17 1.08
C ILE A 80 98.53 -88.70 0.43
N ASN A 81 99.63 -89.35 0.77
CA ASN A 81 100.97 -89.00 0.31
C ASN A 81 101.67 -90.22 -0.31
N ARG A 82 102.74 -89.98 -1.10
CA ARG A 82 103.59 -91.06 -1.59
C ARG A 82 104.42 -91.63 -0.42
N MET A 83 104.55 -92.95 -0.34
CA MET A 83 105.50 -93.58 0.56
C MET A 83 106.96 -93.38 0.08
N PRO A 84 107.96 -93.54 0.97
CA PRO A 84 109.37 -93.44 0.61
C PRO A 84 109.74 -94.39 -0.55
N GLU A 85 110.68 -93.96 -1.40
CA GLU A 85 111.18 -94.75 -2.53
C GLU A 85 111.82 -96.06 -2.07
N PHE A 86 111.66 -97.12 -2.85
CA PHE A 86 112.37 -98.38 -2.58
C PHE A 86 113.87 -98.22 -2.80
N PRO A 87 114.72 -98.90 -2.00
CA PRO A 87 116.15 -98.88 -2.26
C PRO A 87 116.48 -99.58 -3.58
N ASP A 88 117.36 -98.98 -4.39
CA ASP A 88 117.76 -99.46 -5.72
C ASP A 88 118.35 -100.89 -5.74
N THR A 89 118.73 -101.41 -4.57
CA THR A 89 119.43 -102.69 -4.46
C THR A 89 118.50 -103.90 -4.35
N SER A 90 117.30 -103.75 -3.76
CA SER A 90 116.36 -104.87 -3.58
C SER A 90 114.96 -104.43 -3.12
N VAL A 91 113.92 -105.12 -3.61
CA VAL A 91 112.55 -104.97 -3.12
C VAL A 91 112.32 -105.93 -1.95
N GLN A 92 112.10 -105.38 -0.76
CA GLN A 92 111.79 -106.16 0.43
C GLN A 92 110.27 -106.37 0.57
N ALA A 93 109.85 -107.61 0.83
CA ALA A 93 108.43 -107.96 0.91
C ALA A 93 107.67 -107.18 2.01
N LYS A 94 108.32 -106.85 3.14
CA LYS A 94 107.65 -106.15 4.25
C LYS A 94 107.32 -104.68 3.91
N PRO A 95 108.27 -103.82 3.50
CA PRO A 95 107.96 -102.47 2.99
C PRO A 95 106.97 -102.47 1.83
N LEU A 96 107.09 -103.43 0.90
CA LEU A 96 106.16 -103.56 -0.23
C LEU A 96 104.73 -103.85 0.22
N ASN A 97 104.54 -104.80 1.15
CA ASN A 97 103.22 -105.09 1.71
C ASN A 97 102.65 -103.92 2.52
N GLN A 98 103.51 -103.14 3.18
CA GLN A 98 103.09 -101.92 3.89
C GLN A 98 102.58 -100.86 2.91
N GLU A 99 103.30 -100.65 1.80
CA GLU A 99 102.88 -99.72 0.75
C GLU A 99 101.55 -100.14 0.12
N PHE A 100 101.39 -101.42 -0.25
CA PHE A 100 100.11 -101.90 -0.79
C PHE A 100 98.97 -101.77 0.22
N GLY A 101 99.23 -102.06 1.50
CA GLY A 101 98.26 -101.85 2.56
C GLY A 101 97.82 -100.38 2.65
N TYR A 102 98.79 -99.46 2.63
CA TYR A 102 98.53 -98.03 2.71
C TYR A 102 97.68 -97.52 1.53
N HIS A 103 97.98 -97.96 0.31
CA HIS A 103 97.17 -97.60 -0.86
C HIS A 103 95.74 -98.14 -0.79
N VAL A 104 95.56 -99.40 -0.36
CA VAL A 104 94.22 -99.97 -0.13
C VAL A 104 93.47 -99.16 0.94
N ALA A 105 94.17 -98.76 2.00
CA ALA A 105 93.59 -97.97 3.07
C ALA A 105 93.20 -96.55 2.62
N ALA A 106 94.00 -95.91 1.77
CA ALA A 106 93.69 -94.64 1.14
C ALA A 106 92.47 -94.75 0.21
N LEU A 107 92.39 -95.82 -0.61
CA LEU A 107 91.24 -96.08 -1.47
C LEU A 107 89.95 -96.30 -0.66
N GLN A 108 90.02 -97.00 0.47
CA GLN A 108 88.88 -97.16 1.38
C GLN A 108 88.40 -95.83 1.94
N GLN A 109 89.33 -94.93 2.33
CA GLN A 109 89.00 -93.60 2.83
C GLN A 109 88.31 -92.77 1.75
N VAL A 110 88.85 -92.74 0.53
CA VAL A 110 88.22 -92.05 -0.61
C VAL A 110 86.84 -92.62 -0.92
N ALA A 111 86.67 -93.95 -0.88
CA ALA A 111 85.38 -94.60 -1.10
C ALA A 111 84.34 -94.23 -0.01
N ASP A 112 84.77 -94.11 1.24
CA ASP A 112 83.93 -93.69 2.35
C ASP A 112 83.53 -92.20 2.26
N GLU A 113 84.48 -91.31 1.95
CA GLU A 113 84.21 -89.89 1.72
C GLU A 113 83.28 -89.67 0.52
N ALA A 114 83.51 -90.38 -0.59
CA ALA A 114 82.60 -90.40 -1.73
C ALA A 114 81.23 -91.00 -1.38
N GLY A 115 81.17 -91.86 -0.35
CA GLY A 115 79.94 -92.40 0.25
C GLY A 115 79.07 -91.32 0.90
N LEU A 116 79.69 -90.30 1.49
CA LEU A 116 79.05 -89.22 2.22
C LEU A 116 78.72 -87.97 1.36
N ALA A 117 79.30 -87.88 0.16
CA ALA A 117 79.08 -86.76 -0.75
C ALA A 117 77.69 -86.77 -1.42
N VAL A 118 77.22 -85.60 -1.86
CA VAL A 118 76.03 -85.47 -2.73
C VAL A 118 76.34 -86.10 -4.09
N LYS A 119 75.55 -87.09 -4.49
CA LYS A 119 75.76 -87.84 -5.74
C LYS A 119 74.81 -87.40 -6.83
N ARG A 120 75.37 -87.15 -8.01
CA ARG A 120 74.60 -87.09 -9.25
C ARG A 120 74.39 -88.49 -9.81
N SER A 121 73.25 -88.74 -10.45
CA SER A 121 73.07 -89.95 -11.25
C SER A 121 74.07 -89.98 -12.41
N PHE A 122 74.64 -91.16 -12.71
CA PHE A 122 75.54 -91.35 -13.84
C PHE A 122 74.90 -91.05 -15.20
N ARG A 123 73.56 -91.08 -15.27
CA ARG A 123 72.77 -90.76 -16.48
C ARG A 123 72.44 -89.28 -16.60
N SER A 124 72.81 -88.47 -15.61
CA SER A 124 72.50 -87.04 -15.63
C SER A 124 73.33 -86.34 -16.70
N LEU A 125 72.64 -85.61 -17.57
CA LEU A 125 73.24 -84.75 -18.59
C LEU A 125 73.51 -83.33 -18.08
N SER A 126 73.06 -83.00 -16.87
CA SER A 126 73.28 -81.68 -16.26
C SER A 126 74.76 -81.48 -15.96
N THR A 127 75.26 -80.27 -16.22
CA THR A 127 76.60 -79.83 -15.82
C THR A 127 76.57 -78.94 -14.57
N ALA A 128 75.42 -78.85 -13.90
CA ALA A 128 75.23 -77.99 -12.75
C ALA A 128 76.19 -78.35 -11.59
N ASP A 129 76.65 -77.31 -10.90
CA ASP A 129 77.54 -77.42 -9.75
C ASP A 129 76.78 -77.96 -8.53
N LEU A 130 77.32 -79.00 -7.91
CA LEU A 130 76.75 -79.64 -6.72
C LEU A 130 77.47 -79.22 -5.43
N THR A 131 78.34 -78.21 -5.51
CA THR A 131 78.93 -77.59 -4.32
C THR A 131 77.82 -77.01 -3.46
N LEU A 132 77.76 -77.46 -2.20
CA LEU A 132 76.76 -76.93 -1.26
C LEU A 132 77.10 -75.48 -0.92
N PRO A 133 76.11 -74.57 -0.92
CA PRO A 133 76.31 -73.21 -0.43
C PRO A 133 76.63 -73.21 1.07
N GLU A 134 77.20 -72.10 1.56
CA GLU A 134 77.44 -71.91 3.00
C GLU A 134 76.16 -72.20 3.81
N PRO A 135 76.24 -72.99 4.90
CA PRO A 135 75.07 -73.40 5.66
C PRO A 135 74.40 -72.19 6.32
N SER A 136 73.08 -72.06 6.11
CA SER A 136 72.24 -71.07 6.79
C SER A 136 71.16 -71.78 7.58
N ALA A 137 71.03 -71.47 8.87
CA ALA A 137 70.05 -72.08 9.76
C ALA A 137 68.62 -71.92 9.19
N GLY A 138 67.83 -72.98 9.29
CA GLY A 138 66.41 -73.08 8.87
C GLY A 138 66.14 -72.91 7.36
N ARG A 139 67.19 -72.81 6.54
CA ARG A 139 67.09 -72.80 5.07
C ARG A 139 67.19 -74.19 4.49
N ALA A 140 66.45 -74.41 3.41
CA ALA A 140 66.58 -75.62 2.60
C ALA A 140 67.57 -75.41 1.45
N ILE A 141 68.24 -76.48 1.04
CA ILE A 141 69.01 -76.52 -0.21
C ILE A 141 68.04 -76.67 -1.37
N ARG A 142 68.14 -75.78 -2.36
CA ARG A 142 67.36 -75.80 -3.60
C ARG A 142 68.27 -75.63 -4.82
N TRP A 143 67.77 -75.95 -6.01
CA TRP A 143 68.37 -75.44 -7.24
C TRP A 143 68.26 -73.91 -7.27
N ASN A 144 69.32 -73.24 -7.71
CA ASN A 144 69.26 -71.82 -7.99
C ASN A 144 68.31 -71.55 -9.17
N ASP A 145 67.93 -70.28 -9.37
CA ASP A 145 66.92 -69.94 -10.37
C ASP A 145 67.43 -70.16 -11.81
N ALA A 146 68.75 -70.22 -12.01
CA ALA A 146 69.40 -70.55 -13.29
C ALA A 146 69.47 -72.07 -13.57
N GLY A 147 69.25 -72.92 -12.56
CA GLY A 147 69.34 -74.39 -12.66
C GLY A 147 70.75 -74.94 -12.86
N ASP A 148 71.79 -74.11 -12.69
CA ASP A 148 73.20 -74.46 -12.90
C ASP A 148 73.98 -74.65 -11.58
N GLY A 149 73.32 -74.51 -10.43
CA GLY A 149 73.93 -74.76 -9.13
C GLY A 149 72.92 -74.88 -7.98
N LEU A 150 73.43 -75.12 -6.77
CA LEU A 150 72.65 -75.18 -5.54
C LEU A 150 72.68 -73.83 -4.80
N ALA A 151 71.57 -73.49 -4.14
CA ALA A 151 71.43 -72.28 -3.32
C ALA A 151 70.54 -72.54 -2.10
N ASN A 152 70.69 -71.72 -1.06
CA ASN A 152 69.78 -71.75 0.08
C ASN A 152 68.42 -71.12 -0.29
N SER A 153 67.35 -71.58 0.36
CA SER A 153 66.01 -71.00 0.21
C SER A 153 65.96 -69.55 0.72
N ALA A 154 65.25 -68.68 0.00
CA ALA A 154 65.07 -67.28 0.40
C ALA A 154 64.12 -67.09 1.58
N VAL A 155 63.35 -68.11 1.96
CA VAL A 155 62.51 -68.13 3.16
C VAL A 155 62.92 -69.29 4.07
N GLU A 156 62.83 -69.06 5.38
CA GLU A 156 62.91 -70.09 6.42
C GLU A 156 61.76 -71.07 6.24
N VAL A 157 62.06 -72.35 6.01
CA VAL A 157 61.03 -73.33 5.62
C VAL A 157 60.00 -73.52 6.73
N ASP A 158 60.45 -73.58 7.98
CA ASP A 158 59.57 -73.77 9.15
C ASP A 158 58.70 -72.53 9.45
N ALA A 159 59.08 -71.36 8.93
CA ALA A 159 58.34 -70.11 9.14
C ALA A 159 57.23 -69.88 8.10
N VAL A 160 57.26 -70.59 6.96
CA VAL A 160 56.34 -70.34 5.83
C VAL A 160 54.88 -70.46 6.26
N LEU A 161 54.53 -71.50 7.03
CA LEU A 161 53.15 -71.72 7.48
C LEU A 161 52.67 -70.61 8.42
N ALA A 162 53.50 -70.21 9.40
CA ALA A 162 53.17 -69.12 10.31
C ALA A 162 53.00 -67.78 9.59
N LEU A 163 53.89 -67.47 8.64
CA LEU A 163 53.79 -66.27 7.79
C LEU A 163 52.53 -66.27 6.92
N ALA A 164 52.15 -67.41 6.35
CA ALA A 164 50.94 -67.55 5.55
C ALA A 164 49.68 -67.34 6.40
N THR A 165 49.61 -67.96 7.58
CA THR A 165 48.50 -67.80 8.53
C THR A 165 48.36 -66.35 8.98
N ALA A 166 49.45 -65.70 9.37
CA ALA A 166 49.43 -64.29 9.80
C ALA A 166 48.94 -63.35 8.67
N LYS A 167 49.34 -63.59 7.42
CA LYS A 167 48.83 -62.82 6.27
C LYS A 167 47.34 -63.05 6.03
N ALA A 168 46.85 -64.27 6.20
CA ALA A 168 45.43 -64.59 6.06
C ALA A 168 44.59 -63.91 7.15
N GLU A 169 45.06 -63.92 8.40
CA GLU A 169 44.41 -63.24 9.53
C GLU A 169 44.36 -61.72 9.33
N ALA A 170 45.47 -61.11 8.88
CA ALA A 170 45.52 -59.68 8.57
C ALA A 170 44.55 -59.27 7.45
N ALA A 171 44.40 -60.12 6.43
CA ALA A 171 43.43 -59.90 5.35
C ALA A 171 41.99 -59.99 5.86
N ALA A 172 41.68 -60.98 6.71
CA ALA A 172 40.37 -61.13 7.34
C ALA A 172 40.02 -59.93 8.24
N ALA A 173 40.97 -59.46 9.04
CA ALA A 173 40.77 -58.26 9.89
C ALA A 173 40.53 -56.99 9.06
N SER A 174 41.22 -56.85 7.93
CA SER A 174 41.01 -55.74 6.99
C SER A 174 39.61 -55.78 6.37
N GLN A 175 39.11 -56.97 6.04
CA GLN A 175 37.75 -57.13 5.51
C GLN A 175 36.68 -56.77 6.55
N VAL A 176 36.85 -57.17 7.81
CA VAL A 176 35.94 -56.78 8.91
C VAL A 176 35.95 -55.27 9.12
N SER A 177 37.13 -54.64 9.09
CA SER A 177 37.24 -53.18 9.23
C SER A 177 36.52 -52.45 8.09
N ALA A 178 36.64 -52.95 6.86
CA ALA A 178 35.95 -52.39 5.70
C ALA A 178 34.42 -52.54 5.79
N SER A 179 33.92 -53.70 6.27
CA SER A 179 32.48 -53.90 6.43
C SER A 179 31.88 -53.03 7.54
N SER A 180 32.60 -52.85 8.67
CA SER A 180 32.19 -51.91 9.72
C SER A 180 32.17 -50.46 9.24
N ALA A 181 33.16 -50.04 8.45
CA ALA A 181 33.17 -48.70 7.86
C ALA A 181 32.01 -48.47 6.89
N ALA A 182 31.68 -49.48 6.07
CA ALA A 182 30.53 -49.42 5.17
C ALA A 182 29.20 -49.32 5.93
N ALA A 183 29.03 -50.10 7.01
CA ALA A 183 27.85 -50.00 7.88
C ALA A 183 27.73 -48.61 8.52
N GLY A 184 28.84 -48.06 9.02
CA GLY A 184 28.87 -46.70 9.57
C GLY A 184 28.47 -45.63 8.55
N ALA A 185 28.88 -45.77 7.29
CA ALA A 185 28.49 -44.86 6.21
C ALA A 185 26.99 -44.92 5.89
N VAL A 186 26.38 -46.11 5.94
CA VAL A 186 24.92 -46.27 5.77
C VAL A 186 24.18 -45.58 6.91
N THR A 187 24.57 -45.82 8.16
CA THR A 187 23.95 -45.15 9.32
C THR A 187 24.07 -43.63 9.24
N ALA A 188 25.24 -43.10 8.82
CA ALA A 188 25.42 -41.66 8.65
C ALA A 188 24.49 -41.09 7.56
N ARG A 189 24.27 -41.83 6.48
CA ARG A 189 23.32 -41.45 5.42
C ARG A 189 21.89 -41.42 5.93
N ASP A 190 21.46 -42.45 6.67
CA ASP A 190 20.11 -42.51 7.23
C ASP A 190 19.83 -41.35 8.18
N ILE A 191 20.83 -40.94 8.98
CA ILE A 191 20.75 -39.76 9.84
C ILE A 191 20.57 -38.48 9.03
N CYS A 192 21.36 -38.29 7.96
CA CYS A 192 21.22 -37.12 7.08
C CYS A 192 19.85 -37.09 6.40
N ASP A 193 19.38 -38.22 5.90
CA ASP A 193 18.06 -38.32 5.24
C ASP A 193 16.93 -38.00 6.23
N ALA A 194 17.05 -38.45 7.49
CA ALA A 194 16.12 -38.09 8.56
C ALA A 194 16.15 -36.59 8.89
N ASP A 195 17.33 -35.98 8.97
CA ASP A 195 17.50 -34.54 9.25
C ASP A 195 16.89 -33.65 8.16
N VAL A 196 17.00 -34.06 6.89
CA VAL A 196 16.35 -33.39 5.75
C VAL A 196 14.83 -33.41 5.90
N VAL A 197 14.25 -34.53 6.35
CA VAL A 197 12.80 -34.66 6.57
C VAL A 197 12.36 -33.73 7.70
N VAL A 198 13.06 -33.73 8.84
CA VAL A 198 12.75 -32.85 9.99
C VAL A 198 12.84 -31.38 9.57
N THR A 199 13.92 -30.99 8.90
CA THR A 199 14.10 -29.61 8.39
C THR A 199 13.02 -29.21 7.38
N GLY A 200 12.52 -30.17 6.59
CA GLY A 200 11.39 -29.97 5.69
C GLY A 200 10.06 -29.73 6.44
N ALA A 201 9.83 -30.49 7.50
CA ALA A 201 8.66 -30.32 8.37
C ALA A 201 8.67 -28.95 9.06
N ASP A 202 9.82 -28.53 9.63
CA ASP A 202 9.98 -27.23 10.27
C ASP A 202 9.71 -26.07 9.31
N ARG A 203 10.24 -26.14 8.08
CA ARG A 203 9.95 -25.13 7.05
C ARG A 203 8.47 -25.04 6.71
N THR A 204 7.78 -26.17 6.69
CA THR A 204 6.34 -26.22 6.44
C THR A 204 5.55 -25.61 7.59
N ALA A 205 5.93 -25.88 8.84
CA ALA A 205 5.32 -25.28 10.03
C ALA A 205 5.49 -23.75 10.04
N VAL A 206 6.71 -23.25 9.79
CA VAL A 206 6.97 -21.80 9.69
C VAL A 206 6.16 -21.15 8.57
N ALA A 207 5.99 -21.83 7.43
CA ALA A 207 5.16 -21.34 6.34
C ALA A 207 3.68 -21.25 6.75
N ALA A 208 3.16 -22.26 7.47
CA ALA A 208 1.79 -22.25 8.00
C ALA A 208 1.58 -21.10 9.00
N ASP A 209 2.52 -20.89 9.92
CA ASP A 209 2.46 -19.78 10.89
C ASP A 209 2.44 -18.41 10.19
N ARG A 210 3.25 -18.23 9.14
CA ARG A 210 3.24 -16.99 8.34
C ARG A 210 1.89 -16.74 7.66
N VAL A 211 1.23 -17.78 7.18
CA VAL A 211 -0.12 -17.68 6.61
C VAL A 211 -1.12 -17.30 7.69
N GLY A 212 -1.03 -17.90 8.89
CA GLY A 212 -1.84 -17.54 10.05
C GLY A 212 -1.70 -16.06 10.43
N VAL A 213 -0.47 -15.59 10.60
CA VAL A 213 -0.18 -14.17 10.91
C VAL A 213 -0.70 -13.23 9.81
N ALA A 214 -0.59 -13.63 8.54
CA ALA A 214 -1.14 -12.85 7.44
C ALA A 214 -2.68 -12.78 7.49
N ALA A 215 -3.34 -13.89 7.80
CA ALA A 215 -4.79 -13.94 7.99
C ALA A 215 -5.24 -13.05 9.16
N ASP A 216 -4.55 -13.12 10.31
CA ASP A 216 -4.83 -12.25 11.46
C ASP A 216 -4.67 -10.77 11.11
N ARG A 217 -3.62 -10.42 10.35
CA ARG A 217 -3.41 -9.04 9.89
C ARG A 217 -4.55 -8.56 8.99
N ILE A 218 -5.04 -9.41 8.08
CA ILE A 218 -6.18 -9.10 7.21
C ILE A 218 -7.45 -8.90 8.05
N ALA A 219 -7.71 -9.77 9.02
CA ALA A 219 -8.86 -9.64 9.92
C ALA A 219 -8.82 -8.31 10.68
N VAL A 220 -7.68 -7.96 11.27
CA VAL A 220 -7.49 -6.68 11.96
C VAL A 220 -7.68 -5.47 11.02
N GLN A 221 -7.23 -5.57 9.77
CA GLN A 221 -7.46 -4.51 8.77
C GLN A 221 -8.94 -4.38 8.40
N ALA A 222 -9.66 -5.51 8.27
CA ALA A 222 -11.09 -5.51 8.00
C ALA A 222 -11.88 -4.91 9.17
N ASP A 223 -11.53 -5.25 10.42
CA ASP A 223 -12.15 -4.67 11.62
C ASP A 223 -11.92 -3.16 11.70
N ARG A 224 -10.70 -2.70 11.42
CA ARG A 224 -10.41 -1.25 11.35
C ARG A 224 -11.24 -0.55 10.28
N LEU A 225 -11.32 -1.11 9.08
CA LEU A 225 -12.12 -0.54 8.00
C LEU A 225 -13.61 -0.48 8.35
N ALA A 226 -14.14 -1.52 9.01
CA ALA A 226 -15.52 -1.53 9.49
C ALA A 226 -15.75 -0.45 10.57
N ALA A 227 -14.82 -0.28 11.50
CA ALA A 227 -14.88 0.78 12.52
C ALA A 227 -14.83 2.18 11.88
N ASP A 228 -13.93 2.40 10.91
CA ASP A 228 -13.82 3.67 10.17
C ASP A 228 -15.10 3.96 9.38
N ALA A 229 -15.69 2.95 8.75
CA ALA A 229 -16.97 3.07 8.04
C ALA A 229 -18.13 3.42 8.99
N ALA A 230 -18.19 2.78 10.17
CA ALA A 230 -19.19 3.08 11.18
C ALA A 230 -19.04 4.52 11.73
N ALA A 231 -17.80 4.96 11.97
CA ALA A 231 -17.50 6.32 12.38
C ALA A 231 -17.91 7.35 11.31
N ALA A 232 -17.63 7.07 10.04
CA ALA A 232 -18.06 7.92 8.92
C ALA A 232 -19.59 8.00 8.80
N ALA A 233 -20.30 6.88 8.96
CA ALA A 233 -21.76 6.85 8.96
C ALA A 233 -22.35 7.65 10.13
N ALA A 234 -21.76 7.54 11.33
CA ALA A 234 -22.16 8.34 12.49
C ALA A 234 -21.95 9.84 12.26
N ALA A 235 -20.82 10.24 11.67
CA ALA A 235 -20.55 11.63 11.32
C ALA A 235 -21.55 12.19 10.29
N LEU A 236 -21.91 11.40 9.26
CA LEU A 236 -22.95 11.77 8.29
C LEU A 236 -24.31 11.95 8.96
N SER A 237 -24.69 11.05 9.88
CA SER A 237 -25.95 11.15 10.63
C SER A 237 -25.99 12.39 11.52
N GLN A 238 -24.89 12.69 12.22
CA GLN A 238 -24.76 13.93 13.01
C GLN A 238 -24.87 15.17 12.11
N GLY A 239 -24.19 15.18 10.95
CA GLY A 239 -24.30 16.27 9.98
C GLY A 239 -25.72 16.45 9.44
N ALA A 240 -26.45 15.37 9.17
CA ALA A 240 -27.85 15.43 8.76
C ALA A 240 -28.77 15.96 9.87
N ALA A 241 -28.54 15.57 11.13
CA ALA A 241 -29.27 16.10 12.27
C ALA A 241 -29.03 17.61 12.46
N GLN A 242 -27.76 18.05 12.39
CA GLN A 242 -27.39 19.46 12.44
C GLN A 242 -28.02 20.27 11.29
N ALA A 243 -28.02 19.72 10.07
CA ALA A 243 -28.68 20.35 8.93
C ALA A 243 -30.21 20.46 9.14
N SER A 244 -30.84 19.42 9.68
CA SER A 244 -32.28 19.44 9.99
C SER A 244 -32.62 20.48 11.06
N GLU A 245 -31.78 20.59 12.10
CA GLU A 245 -31.91 21.61 13.14
C GLU A 245 -31.72 23.04 12.56
N ALA A 246 -30.75 23.24 11.67
CA ALA A 246 -30.55 24.51 10.98
C ALA A 246 -31.76 24.89 10.11
N VAL A 247 -32.36 23.94 9.38
CA VAL A 247 -33.59 24.17 8.61
C VAL A 247 -34.76 24.53 9.53
N ALA A 248 -34.91 23.85 10.68
CA ALA A 248 -35.96 24.16 11.64
C ALA A 248 -35.78 25.56 12.26
N LEU A 249 -34.55 25.95 12.59
CA LEU A 249 -34.20 27.30 13.05
C LEU A 249 -34.53 28.37 11.99
N GLN A 250 -34.20 28.12 10.72
CA GLN A 250 -34.53 29.02 9.62
C GLN A 250 -36.05 29.15 9.44
N ALA A 251 -36.80 28.05 9.49
CA ALA A 251 -38.26 28.08 9.40
C ALA A 251 -38.90 28.87 10.56
N ALA A 252 -38.35 28.74 11.78
CA ALA A 252 -38.78 29.54 12.93
C ALA A 252 -38.49 31.04 12.73
N ALA A 253 -37.33 31.37 12.16
CA ALA A 253 -36.98 32.76 11.82
C ALA A 253 -37.92 33.34 10.74
N ASP A 254 -38.22 32.58 9.68
CA ASP A 254 -39.14 32.98 8.62
C ASP A 254 -40.58 33.17 9.14
N ALA A 255 -41.01 32.32 10.07
CA ALA A 255 -42.30 32.46 10.76
C ALA A 255 -42.35 33.73 11.61
N ALA A 256 -41.29 34.05 12.36
CA ALA A 256 -41.20 35.27 13.14
C ALA A 256 -41.18 36.54 12.25
N ALA A 257 -40.48 36.48 11.12
CA ALA A 257 -40.49 37.54 10.11
C ALA A 257 -41.89 37.74 9.51
N SER A 258 -42.60 36.65 9.22
CA SER A 258 -43.99 36.67 8.71
C SER A 258 -44.99 37.24 9.72
N GLN A 259 -44.83 36.93 11.01
CA GLN A 259 -45.63 37.54 12.07
C GLN A 259 -45.36 39.04 12.19
N SER A 260 -44.09 39.44 12.10
CA SER A 260 -43.68 40.85 12.14
C SER A 260 -44.25 41.64 10.95
N SER A 261 -44.21 41.08 9.74
CA SER A 261 -44.79 41.70 8.55
C SER A 261 -46.31 41.78 8.61
N ALA A 262 -46.99 40.75 9.12
CA ALA A 262 -48.44 40.77 9.37
C ALA A 262 -48.83 41.85 10.40
N ALA A 263 -48.06 42.00 11.47
CA ALA A 263 -48.28 43.06 12.46
C ALA A 263 -48.11 44.47 11.86
N ALA A 264 -47.10 44.67 11.02
CA ALA A 264 -46.90 45.93 10.29
C ALA A 264 -48.04 46.23 9.30
N ALA A 265 -48.54 45.22 8.59
CA ALA A 265 -49.69 45.36 7.71
C ALA A 265 -50.98 45.73 8.48
N ALA A 266 -51.22 45.09 9.64
CA ALA A 266 -52.34 45.42 10.52
C ALA A 266 -52.27 46.87 11.04
N ALA A 267 -51.08 47.33 11.44
CA ALA A 267 -50.86 48.72 11.86
C ALA A 267 -51.13 49.71 10.69
N THR A 268 -50.68 49.37 9.48
CA THR A 268 -50.94 50.17 8.28
C THR A 268 -52.44 50.24 7.95
N ALA A 269 -53.16 49.11 8.08
CA ALA A 269 -54.60 49.05 7.88
C ALA A 269 -55.37 49.89 8.92
N GLN A 270 -54.95 49.86 10.19
CA GLN A 270 -55.53 50.73 11.24
C GLN A 270 -55.27 52.21 10.96
N ALA A 271 -54.07 52.58 10.49
CA ALA A 271 -53.77 53.94 10.09
C ALA A 271 -54.64 54.39 8.90
N ALA A 272 -54.84 53.53 7.89
CA ALA A 272 -55.72 53.80 6.76
C ALA A 272 -57.19 53.94 7.18
N ALA A 273 -57.66 53.10 8.11
CA ALA A 273 -59.00 53.22 8.68
C ALA A 273 -59.18 54.54 9.45
N GLY A 274 -58.18 54.95 10.24
CA GLY A 274 -58.17 56.26 10.91
C GLY A 274 -58.20 57.44 9.93
N ALA A 275 -57.44 57.35 8.84
CA ALA A 275 -57.46 58.35 7.76
C ALA A 275 -58.84 58.41 7.06
N ALA A 276 -59.49 57.26 6.83
CA ALA A 276 -60.82 57.20 6.25
C ALA A 276 -61.89 57.84 7.14
N VAL A 277 -61.84 57.60 8.47
CA VAL A 277 -62.71 58.27 9.45
C VAL A 277 -62.50 59.80 9.40
N THR A 278 -61.24 60.23 9.33
CA THR A 278 -60.90 61.67 9.23
C THR A 278 -61.42 62.29 7.92
N SER A 279 -61.36 61.56 6.81
CA SER A 279 -61.93 61.97 5.52
C SER A 279 -63.46 62.10 5.59
N GLN A 280 -64.15 61.12 6.19
CA GLN A 280 -65.61 61.20 6.40
C GLN A 280 -66.00 62.42 7.26
N ALA A 281 -65.26 62.70 8.33
CA ALA A 281 -65.48 63.88 9.15
C ALA A 281 -65.30 65.19 8.34
N SER A 282 -64.31 65.23 7.44
CA SER A 282 -64.05 66.38 6.56
C SER A 282 -65.14 66.57 5.50
N ALA A 283 -65.70 65.47 4.98
CA ALA A 283 -66.86 65.50 4.08
C ALA A 283 -68.10 66.05 4.80
N HIS A 284 -68.38 65.57 6.02
CA HIS A 284 -69.50 66.06 6.82
C HIS A 284 -69.38 67.56 7.17
N ALA A 285 -68.17 68.03 7.49
CA ALA A 285 -67.91 69.46 7.70
C ALA A 285 -68.19 70.31 6.45
N SER A 286 -67.93 69.76 5.26
CA SER A 286 -68.21 70.42 3.97
C SER A 286 -69.71 70.51 3.68
N GLU A 287 -70.48 69.47 3.99
CA GLU A 287 -71.95 69.48 3.90
C GLU A 287 -72.58 70.54 4.82
N LEU A 288 -72.05 70.69 6.04
CA LEU A 288 -72.46 71.74 6.97
C LEU A 288 -72.22 73.14 6.39
N SER A 289 -71.02 73.39 5.83
CA SER A 289 -70.70 74.66 5.16
C SER A 289 -71.61 74.97 3.96
N ALA A 290 -71.98 73.94 3.17
CA ALA A 290 -72.89 74.09 2.05
C ALA A 290 -74.31 74.50 2.50
N SER A 291 -74.82 73.91 3.58
CA SER A 291 -76.12 74.28 4.15
C SER A 291 -76.14 75.69 4.77
N GLY A 292 -75.02 76.12 5.38
CA GLY A 292 -74.84 77.49 5.86
C GLY A 292 -74.81 78.54 4.75
N SER A 293 -74.23 78.20 3.60
CA SER A 293 -74.15 79.11 2.43
C SER A 293 -75.52 79.29 1.76
N ALA A 294 -76.36 78.25 1.73
CA ALA A 294 -77.70 78.31 1.16
C ALA A 294 -78.67 79.20 1.98
N SER A 295 -78.54 79.20 3.31
CA SER A 295 -79.36 80.03 4.19
C SER A 295 -79.00 81.52 4.14
N ALA A 296 -77.75 81.88 3.84
CA ALA A 296 -77.33 83.26 3.61
C ALA A 296 -77.90 83.87 2.31
N ALA A 297 -78.02 83.07 1.23
CA ALA A 297 -78.54 83.52 -0.06
C ALA A 297 -80.05 83.84 -0.03
N ALA A 298 -80.83 83.12 0.78
CA ALA A 298 -82.26 83.36 0.96
C ALA A 298 -82.54 84.69 1.70
N ALA A 299 -81.69 85.08 2.66
CA ALA A 299 -81.84 86.33 3.41
C ALA A 299 -81.54 87.57 2.56
N SER A 300 -80.62 87.50 1.59
CA SER A 300 -80.27 88.61 0.71
C SER A 300 -81.35 89.00 -0.31
N ALA A 301 -82.24 88.09 -0.69
CA ALA A 301 -83.30 88.36 -1.67
C ALA A 301 -84.48 89.16 -1.07
N ALA A 302 -84.77 88.99 0.22
CA ALA A 302 -85.90 89.64 0.89
C ALA A 302 -85.65 91.15 1.16
N LEU A 303 -84.40 91.57 1.30
CA LEU A 303 -84.05 92.97 1.64
C LEU A 303 -84.03 93.91 0.42
N ALA A 304 -83.87 93.37 -0.79
CA ALA A 304 -83.84 94.16 -2.03
C ALA A 304 -85.23 94.65 -2.49
N GLN A 305 -86.32 94.01 -2.06
CA GLN A 305 -87.69 94.37 -2.47
C GLN A 305 -88.26 95.58 -1.68
N ALA A 306 -87.68 95.93 -0.53
CA ALA A 306 -88.16 97.01 0.33
C ALA A 306 -87.53 98.40 0.04
N ALA A 307 -86.54 98.48 -0.85
CA ALA A 307 -85.72 99.68 -1.05
C ALA A 307 -86.12 100.58 -2.24
N ALA A 308 -87.23 100.31 -2.95
CA ALA A 308 -87.71 101.13 -4.07
C ALA A 308 -89.16 101.63 -3.83
N GLY A 309 -89.32 102.87 -3.33
CA GLY A 309 -90.61 103.50 -3.04
C GLY A 309 -91.30 104.16 -4.26
N VAL A 310 -92.63 104.11 -4.30
CA VAL A 310 -93.50 104.68 -5.37
C VAL A 310 -94.54 105.61 -4.72
N HIS A 311 -94.64 106.87 -5.18
CA HIS A 311 -95.69 107.83 -4.80
C HIS A 311 -96.74 107.94 -5.91
N THR A 312 -98.04 107.95 -5.57
CA THR A 312 -99.16 107.83 -6.54
C THR A 312 -99.49 109.13 -7.28
N PHE A 313 -99.13 110.31 -6.76
CA PHE A 313 -99.06 111.59 -7.50
C PHE A 313 -98.02 112.52 -6.85
N SER A 314 -97.44 113.46 -7.62
CA SER A 314 -96.36 114.34 -7.13
C SER A 314 -96.74 115.81 -7.07
N THR A 315 -97.41 116.38 -8.09
CA THR A 315 -97.87 117.79 -8.08
C THR A 315 -99.14 117.97 -8.93
N VAL A 316 -100.09 118.81 -8.47
CA VAL A 316 -101.26 119.27 -9.22
C VAL A 316 -101.20 120.80 -9.37
N ALA A 317 -101.28 121.30 -10.60
CA ALA A 317 -101.16 122.72 -10.91
C ALA A 317 -102.38 123.24 -11.69
N VAL A 318 -102.86 124.43 -11.32
CA VAL A 318 -103.92 125.17 -12.03
C VAL A 318 -103.31 126.48 -12.53
N ALA A 319 -103.41 126.75 -13.83
CA ALA A 319 -102.78 127.91 -14.44
C ALA A 319 -103.28 129.23 -13.82
N GLY A 320 -102.34 130.06 -13.37
CA GLY A 320 -102.62 131.32 -12.67
C GLY A 320 -102.70 131.21 -11.14
N GLN A 321 -102.57 130.01 -10.56
CA GLN A 321 -102.60 129.74 -9.11
C GLN A 321 -101.37 128.95 -8.64
N GLY A 322 -101.17 128.83 -7.32
CA GLY A 322 -100.10 128.02 -6.72
C GLY A 322 -100.33 126.50 -6.87
N SER A 323 -99.24 125.73 -6.98
CA SER A 323 -99.28 124.26 -7.15
C SER A 323 -99.34 123.51 -5.82
N LEU A 324 -100.07 122.40 -5.80
CA LEU A 324 -100.19 121.50 -4.65
C LEU A 324 -99.24 120.31 -4.87
N SER A 325 -98.26 120.11 -3.99
CA SER A 325 -97.30 118.99 -4.08
C SER A 325 -97.48 118.02 -2.92
N ALA A 326 -97.45 116.72 -3.20
CA ALA A 326 -97.38 115.68 -2.19
C ALA A 326 -95.93 115.58 -1.71
N ASP A 327 -95.67 115.90 -0.45
CA ASP A 327 -94.33 115.97 0.13
C ASP A 327 -94.06 114.88 1.18
N GLN A 328 -95.09 114.15 1.60
CA GLN A 328 -94.96 112.95 2.42
C GLN A 328 -95.79 111.77 1.91
N THR A 329 -95.32 110.56 2.23
CA THR A 329 -96.04 109.33 1.91
C THR A 329 -97.32 109.25 2.76
N GLY A 330 -98.46 109.53 2.13
CA GLY A 330 -99.78 109.53 2.76
C GLY A 330 -100.64 110.77 2.45
N ASP A 331 -100.10 111.78 1.76
CA ASP A 331 -100.84 112.99 1.43
C ASP A 331 -102.09 112.73 0.58
N THR A 332 -103.15 113.51 0.82
CA THR A 332 -104.46 113.40 0.14
C THR A 332 -104.91 114.74 -0.43
N LEU A 333 -105.37 114.76 -1.69
CA LEU A 333 -105.88 115.95 -2.37
C LEU A 333 -107.37 116.18 -2.05
N ILE A 334 -107.73 117.35 -1.53
CA ILE A 334 -109.12 117.74 -1.19
C ILE A 334 -109.58 118.89 -2.09
N LEU A 335 -110.78 118.81 -2.68
CA LEU A 335 -111.37 119.84 -3.53
C LEU A 335 -112.62 120.45 -2.90
N VAL A 336 -112.79 121.78 -2.98
CA VAL A 336 -113.88 122.54 -2.33
C VAL A 336 -114.62 123.39 -3.37
N ALA A 337 -115.95 123.37 -3.38
CA ALA A 337 -116.77 124.10 -4.35
C ALA A 337 -116.99 125.58 -3.96
N GLY A 338 -116.85 126.50 -4.93
CA GLY A 338 -117.12 127.94 -4.79
C GLY A 338 -118.53 128.37 -5.24
N ALA A 339 -118.92 129.64 -4.99
CA ALA A 339 -120.26 130.13 -5.33
C ALA A 339 -120.58 130.04 -6.84
N ASN A 340 -121.81 129.63 -7.18
CA ASN A 340 -122.32 129.34 -8.53
C ASN A 340 -121.66 128.13 -9.24
N MET A 341 -120.94 127.28 -8.50
CA MET A 341 -120.34 126.04 -9.02
C MET A 341 -120.62 124.87 -8.06
N ALA A 342 -120.92 123.70 -8.62
CA ALA A 342 -121.09 122.45 -7.88
C ALA A 342 -119.97 121.48 -8.25
N ILE A 343 -119.41 120.81 -7.24
CA ILE A 343 -118.45 119.71 -7.42
C ILE A 343 -119.11 118.44 -6.93
N SER A 344 -119.12 117.41 -7.78
CA SER A 344 -119.68 116.10 -7.49
C SER A 344 -118.67 115.01 -7.85
N THR A 345 -118.59 113.97 -7.03
CA THR A 345 -117.74 112.80 -7.26
C THR A 345 -118.61 111.55 -7.43
N ASP A 346 -118.21 110.66 -8.35
CA ASP A 346 -118.68 109.28 -8.43
C ASP A 346 -117.50 108.33 -8.15
N PRO A 347 -117.38 107.79 -6.93
CA PRO A 347 -116.26 106.93 -6.54
C PRO A 347 -116.37 105.48 -7.07
N ALA A 348 -117.51 105.06 -7.62
CA ALA A 348 -117.62 103.75 -8.28
C ALA A 348 -117.18 103.82 -9.74
N GLY A 349 -117.43 104.97 -10.39
CA GLY A 349 -116.96 105.29 -11.74
C GLY A 349 -115.64 106.06 -11.79
N ASP A 350 -114.97 106.26 -10.66
CA ASP A 350 -113.69 106.97 -10.49
C ASP A 350 -113.63 108.34 -11.20
N SER A 351 -114.69 109.16 -11.06
CA SER A 351 -114.76 110.46 -11.75
C SER A 351 -115.15 111.62 -10.83
N LEU A 352 -114.65 112.82 -11.18
CA LEU A 352 -114.91 114.09 -10.51
C LEU A 352 -115.47 115.07 -11.55
N THR A 353 -116.64 115.64 -11.29
CA THR A 353 -117.34 116.55 -12.21
C THR A 353 -117.52 117.94 -11.57
N LEU A 354 -117.29 119.00 -12.36
CA LEU A 354 -117.49 120.41 -11.99
C LEU A 354 -118.56 121.04 -12.90
N SER A 355 -119.62 121.61 -12.33
CA SER A 355 -120.78 122.16 -13.07
C SER A 355 -121.14 123.56 -12.60
N VAL A 356 -121.58 124.44 -13.51
CA VAL A 356 -122.04 125.81 -13.17
C VAL A 356 -123.54 125.81 -12.89
N THR A 357 -123.96 126.41 -11.77
CA THR A 357 -125.35 126.32 -11.27
C THR A 357 -126.18 127.60 -11.42
N GLY A 358 -125.65 128.67 -12.02
CA GLY A 358 -126.40 129.91 -12.26
C GLY A 358 -125.94 130.71 -13.48
N LEU A 359 -126.83 130.93 -14.44
CA LEU A 359 -126.65 131.84 -15.58
C LEU A 359 -127.83 132.83 -15.65
N ALA A 360 -127.55 134.07 -16.05
CA ALA A 360 -128.53 135.17 -16.12
C ALA A 360 -129.45 135.08 -17.37
N ASN A 361 -130.69 135.53 -17.24
CA ASN A 361 -131.80 135.36 -18.20
C ASN A 361 -131.55 135.87 -19.64
N VAL A 362 -130.57 136.77 -19.85
CA VAL A 362 -130.16 137.27 -21.18
C VAL A 362 -129.37 136.23 -22.00
N ALA A 363 -128.76 135.23 -21.35
CA ALA A 363 -128.01 134.15 -22.01
C ALA A 363 -128.88 132.97 -22.49
N THR A 364 -130.19 132.98 -22.23
CA THR A 364 -131.10 131.90 -22.64
C THR A 364 -132.20 132.32 -23.64
N SER A 365 -132.53 133.61 -23.76
CA SER A 365 -133.77 134.05 -24.44
C SER A 365 -133.62 134.83 -25.76
N GLY A 366 -132.44 135.40 -26.07
CA GLY A 366 -132.16 135.94 -27.40
C GLY A 366 -132.96 137.16 -27.90
N ALA A 367 -133.55 138.01 -27.04
CA ALA A 367 -134.28 139.22 -27.46
C ALA A 367 -133.83 140.49 -26.71
N TYR A 368 -133.55 141.58 -27.45
CA TYR A 368 -133.38 142.93 -26.90
C TYR A 368 -134.43 143.88 -27.55
N ALA A 369 -135.54 144.14 -26.84
CA ALA A 369 -136.61 145.06 -27.26
C ALA A 369 -136.50 146.48 -26.64
N ASP A 370 -135.36 146.79 -26.02
CA ASP A 370 -135.08 148.06 -25.34
C ASP A 370 -133.92 148.78 -26.03
N LEU A 371 -134.30 149.67 -26.94
CA LEU A 371 -133.52 150.73 -27.58
C LEU A 371 -133.46 151.94 -26.63
N SER A 372 -132.27 152.48 -26.33
CA SER A 372 -132.11 153.93 -26.02
C SER A 372 -130.65 154.41 -25.86
N GLY A 373 -129.67 153.51 -25.77
CA GLY A 373 -128.28 153.85 -25.44
C GLY A 373 -127.29 153.97 -26.60
N LYS A 374 -127.60 154.75 -27.65
CA LYS A 374 -126.55 155.38 -28.49
C LYS A 374 -126.13 156.69 -27.78
N PRO A 375 -124.91 156.86 -27.23
CA PRO A 375 -124.41 158.17 -26.80
C PRO A 375 -123.50 158.77 -27.88
N ALA A 376 -123.82 160.00 -28.23
CA ALA A 376 -123.30 160.78 -29.34
C ALA A 376 -121.94 161.43 -29.04
N LEU A 377 -121.12 161.58 -30.10
CA LEU A 377 -120.07 162.59 -30.31
C LEU A 377 -118.93 162.62 -29.24
N GLY A 378 -117.72 163.05 -29.58
CA GLY A 378 -117.39 163.96 -30.66
C GLY A 378 -115.91 164.09 -30.96
N SER A 379 -115.73 164.80 -32.06
CA SER A 379 -114.57 165.12 -32.89
C SER A 379 -113.46 165.95 -32.23
N ALA A 380 -112.24 165.75 -32.73
CA ALA A 380 -111.12 166.69 -32.98
C ALA A 380 -109.79 166.07 -32.52
N ALA A 381 -108.68 166.03 -33.26
CA ALA A 381 -108.27 166.61 -34.54
C ALA A 381 -107.11 165.78 -35.14
N ALA A 382 -106.86 165.93 -36.44
CA ALA A 382 -105.77 165.28 -37.19
C ALA A 382 -104.39 165.93 -36.95
N LEU A 383 -103.30 165.14 -36.97
CA LEU A 383 -102.13 165.44 -37.82
C LEU A 383 -101.26 164.19 -38.07
N ALA A 384 -100.92 163.97 -39.35
CA ALA A 384 -100.41 162.74 -39.95
C ALA A 384 -98.93 162.80 -40.35
N ALA A 385 -98.38 161.64 -40.73
CA ALA A 385 -97.60 161.37 -41.95
C ALA A 385 -97.35 159.85 -41.99
N GLY A 386 -97.37 159.08 -43.08
CA GLY A 386 -97.49 159.31 -44.52
C GLY A 386 -97.29 157.96 -45.25
N ASN A 387 -97.73 157.89 -46.51
CA ASN A 387 -97.79 156.75 -47.43
C ASN A 387 -96.45 156.09 -47.85
N ALA A 388 -96.52 154.83 -48.32
CA ALA A 388 -95.93 154.21 -49.55
C ALA A 388 -95.83 152.67 -49.36
N GLY A 389 -95.89 151.75 -50.34
CA GLY A 389 -95.61 151.73 -51.77
C GLY A 389 -94.44 150.76 -52.08
N ALA A 390 -94.71 149.63 -52.79
CA ALA A 390 -93.79 148.70 -53.52
C ALA A 390 -92.91 147.63 -52.79
N ASN A 391 -93.26 146.33 -52.91
CA ASN A 391 -92.47 145.17 -53.44
C ASN A 391 -92.87 143.77 -52.88
N LEU A 392 -93.88 143.16 -53.50
CA LEU A 392 -94.34 141.75 -53.36
C LEU A 392 -93.47 140.81 -54.24
N PRO A 393 -93.47 139.47 -54.02
CA PRO A 393 -94.04 138.64 -55.10
C PRO A 393 -94.75 137.34 -54.68
N ASN A 394 -95.70 136.96 -55.55
CA ASN A 394 -96.57 135.81 -55.50
C ASN A 394 -96.14 134.72 -56.52
N VAL A 395 -96.51 133.46 -56.18
CA VAL A 395 -97.07 132.31 -56.94
C VAL A 395 -96.75 132.04 -58.44
N ALA A 396 -96.22 132.97 -59.25
CA ALA A 396 -95.95 132.71 -60.68
C ALA A 396 -94.50 132.29 -61.02
N ALA A 397 -93.57 132.31 -60.05
CA ALA A 397 -92.14 132.33 -60.39
C ALA A 397 -91.51 130.98 -60.77
N LEU A 398 -91.91 129.82 -60.23
CA LEU A 398 -91.15 128.59 -60.55
C LEU A 398 -91.95 127.29 -60.62
N HIS A 399 -93.16 127.38 -61.20
CA HIS A 399 -93.67 126.29 -62.05
C HIS A 399 -92.79 126.06 -63.31
N ALA A 400 -91.63 126.72 -63.43
CA ALA A 400 -90.64 126.63 -64.51
C ALA A 400 -89.38 125.78 -64.20
N MET A 401 -89.16 125.27 -62.97
CA MET A 401 -88.07 124.28 -62.72
C MET A 401 -88.52 122.82 -62.72
N ALA A 402 -89.75 122.56 -63.18
CA ALA A 402 -90.20 121.24 -63.59
C ALA A 402 -89.60 120.78 -64.94
N ALA A 403 -88.56 121.41 -65.50
CA ALA A 403 -88.07 121.09 -66.85
C ALA A 403 -86.55 121.23 -67.12
N ALA A 404 -85.68 121.48 -66.13
CA ALA A 404 -84.26 121.81 -66.37
C ALA A 404 -83.20 120.92 -65.69
N LEU A 405 -83.57 119.79 -65.09
CA LEU A 405 -82.60 118.76 -64.67
C LEU A 405 -82.92 117.40 -65.30
N SER A 406 -82.98 117.40 -66.62
CA SER A 406 -82.52 116.26 -67.42
C SER A 406 -81.59 116.81 -68.51
N HIS A 407 -80.29 116.77 -68.25
CA HIS A 407 -79.29 116.56 -69.27
C HIS A 407 -78.34 115.48 -68.81
#